data_AF-A0A2N1J9L7-F1
#
_entry.id   AF-A0A2N1J9L7-F1
#
_cell.length_a   1.000
_cell.length_b   1.000
_cell.length_c   1.000
_cell.angle_alpha   90.00
_cell.angle_beta   90.00
_cell.angle_gamma   90.00
#
_symmetry.space_group_name_H-M   'P 1'
#
loop_
_entity.id
_entity.type
_entity.pdbx_description
1 polymer ?
#
loop_
_entity_poly.entity_id
_entity_poly.type
_entity_poly.pdbx_seq_one_letter_code
_entity_poly.pdbx_strand_id
1 'polypeptide(L)' 'MVLCRSSILQRQRQYQNSEKPVYLRLPRSKLYFGTFLAIFWTGIFGISAGCLNMIKGKKAT' A
#
# COMPACT_ATOMS: atom_id res chain seq x y z
N MET A 1 2.68 -2.50 -37.40
CA MET A 1 1.95 -2.94 -36.19
C MET A 1 1.43 -1.69 -35.48
N VAL A 2 0.13 -1.48 -35.50
CA VAL A 2 -0.52 -0.18 -35.31
C VAL A 2 -1.00 -0.04 -33.85
N LEU A 3 -0.37 0.85 -33.07
CA LEU A 3 -0.91 1.31 -31.78
C LEU A 3 -1.61 2.65 -32.00
N CYS A 4 -2.72 2.60 -32.73
CA CYS A 4 -3.60 3.74 -32.93
C CYS A 4 -4.37 3.97 -31.61
N ARG A 5 -3.90 4.92 -30.80
CA ARG A 5 -4.60 5.43 -29.61
C ARG A 5 -4.83 4.43 -28.46
N SER A 6 -3.80 3.69 -28.06
CA SER A 6 -3.82 2.94 -26.80
C SER A 6 -3.04 3.69 -25.71
N SER A 7 -3.66 3.97 -24.55
CA SER A 7 -2.98 4.50 -23.35
C SER A 7 -1.88 3.56 -22.80
N ILE A 8 -1.82 2.35 -23.33
CA ILE A 8 -0.86 1.29 -23.00
C ILE A 8 0.58 1.76 -23.21
N LEU A 9 0.92 2.35 -24.37
CA LEU A 9 2.29 2.82 -24.64
C LEU A 9 2.73 3.94 -23.68
N GLN A 10 1.83 4.87 -23.36
CA GLN A 10 2.10 5.93 -22.39
C GLN A 10 2.39 5.33 -21.02
N ARG A 11 1.60 4.33 -20.61
CA ARG A 11 1.77 3.64 -19.34
C ARG A 11 3.06 2.81 -19.31
N GLN A 12 3.40 2.11 -20.40
CA GLN A 12 4.67 1.38 -20.53
C GLN A 12 5.87 2.33 -20.39
N ARG A 13 5.87 3.48 -21.09
CA ARG A 13 6.91 4.49 -20.93
C ARG A 13 7.00 5.01 -19.49
N GLN A 14 5.86 5.28 -18.83
CA GLN A 14 5.84 5.70 -17.43
C GLN A 14 6.42 4.63 -16.47
N TYR A 15 6.10 3.35 -16.69
CA TYR A 15 6.61 2.25 -15.88
C TYR A 15 8.11 1.96 -16.13
N GLN A 16 8.58 2.13 -17.36
CA GLN A 16 9.97 1.89 -17.75
C GLN A 16 10.89 3.06 -17.39
N ASN A 17 10.37 4.29 -17.39
CA ASN A 17 11.13 5.52 -17.05
C ASN A 17 11.30 5.75 -15.54
N SER A 18 10.90 4.80 -14.68
CA SER A 18 10.94 4.99 -13.23
C SER A 18 11.75 3.92 -12.53
N GLU A 19 12.77 4.36 -11.79
CA GLU A 19 13.58 3.52 -10.89
C GLU A 19 12.83 3.13 -9.61
N LYS A 20 11.64 3.70 -9.39
CA LYS A 20 10.84 3.41 -8.20
C LYS A 20 10.42 1.93 -8.19
N PRO A 21 10.24 1.34 -6.99
CA PRO A 21 9.68 0.00 -6.87
C PRO A 21 8.33 -0.10 -7.57
N VAL A 22 8.01 -1.27 -8.13
CA VAL A 22 6.82 -1.48 -9.00
C VAL A 22 5.52 -0.96 -8.37
N TYR A 23 5.34 -1.15 -7.07
CA TYR A 23 4.15 -0.73 -6.32
C TYR A 23 4.07 0.80 -6.07
N LEU A 24 5.14 1.55 -6.31
CA LEU A 24 5.20 3.02 -6.18
C LEU A 24 5.41 3.76 -7.51
N ARG A 25 5.45 3.05 -8.64
CA ARG A 25 5.74 3.67 -9.94
C ARG A 25 4.67 4.64 -10.43
N LEU A 26 3.41 4.46 -10.01
CA LEU A 26 2.33 5.34 -10.41
C LEU A 26 2.10 6.48 -9.41
N PRO A 27 1.76 7.69 -9.87
CA PRO A 27 1.49 8.80 -8.97
C PRO A 27 0.34 8.49 -7.98
N ARG A 28 -0.71 7.79 -8.44
CA ARG A 28 -1.82 7.36 -7.57
C ARG A 28 -1.48 6.17 -6.69
N SER A 29 -0.46 5.37 -7.00
CA SER A 29 -0.13 4.20 -6.19
C SER A 29 0.41 4.59 -4.81
N LYS A 30 1.00 5.79 -4.68
CA LYS A 30 1.39 6.35 -3.38
C LYS A 30 0.21 6.55 -2.43
N LEU A 31 -0.94 7.00 -2.95
CA LEU A 31 -2.16 7.16 -2.14
C LEU A 31 -2.68 5.80 -1.67
N TYR A 32 -2.83 4.83 -2.58
CA TYR A 32 -3.30 3.49 -2.23
C TYR A 32 -2.38 2.78 -1.24
N PHE A 33 -1.06 2.84 -1.47
CA PHE A 33 -0.09 2.23 -0.58
C PHE A 33 -0.07 2.90 0.80
N GLY A 34 -0.16 4.23 0.84
CA GLY A 34 -0.24 4.99 2.10
C GLY A 34 -1.49 4.65 2.92
N THR A 35 -2.67 4.61 2.29
CA THR A 35 -3.91 4.23 2.96
C THR A 35 -3.86 2.79 3.47
N PHE A 36 -3.34 1.86 2.66
CA PHE A 36 -3.13 0.48 3.09
C PHE A 36 -2.21 0.39 4.31
N LEU A 37 -1.06 1.09 4.28
CA LEU A 37 -0.11 1.10 5.39
C LEU A 37 -0.72 1.63 6.67
N ALA A 38 -1.52 2.70 6.59
CA ALA A 38 -2.17 3.30 7.74
C ALA A 38 -3.12 2.31 8.43
N ILE A 39 -3.97 1.63 7.66
CA ILE A 39 -4.90 0.63 8.17
C ILE A 39 -4.13 -0.57 8.75
N PHE A 40 -3.12 -1.05 8.02
CA PHE A 40 -2.29 -2.17 8.45
C PHE A 40 -1.63 -1.91 9.81
N TRP A 41 -0.92 -0.78 9.94
CA TRP A 41 -0.24 -0.43 11.19
C TRP A 41 -1.21 -0.17 12.34
N THR A 42 -2.38 0.41 12.05
CA THR A 42 -3.44 0.56 13.06
C THR A 42 -3.89 -0.80 13.58
N GLY A 43 -4.10 -1.78 12.69
CA GLY A 43 -4.44 -3.14 13.06
C GLY A 43 -3.35 -3.83 13.89
N ILE A 44 -2.09 -3.73 13.45
CA ILE A 44 -0.93 -4.29 14.18
C ILE A 44 -0.80 -3.67 15.58
N PHE A 45 -1.02 -2.36 15.71
CA PHE A 45 -0.99 -1.68 16.99
C PHE A 45 -2.11 -2.18 17.91
N GLY A 46 -3.33 -2.33 17.38
CA GLY A 46 -4.47 -2.89 18.10
C GLY A 46 -4.20 -4.32 18.59
N ILE A 47 -3.67 -5.19 17.73
CA ILE A 47 -3.30 -6.57 18.09
C ILE A 47 -2.22 -6.56 19.18
N SER A 48 -1.17 -5.74 19.02
CA SER A 48 -0.06 -5.67 19.99
C SER A 48 -0.55 -5.17 21.36
N ALA A 49 -1.39 -4.15 21.39
CA ALA A 49 -2.02 -3.67 22.62
C ALA A 49 -2.93 -4.75 23.25
N GLY A 50 -3.70 -5.48 22.44
CA GLY A 50 -4.50 -6.62 22.87
C GLY A 50 -3.65 -7.72 23.52
N CYS A 51 -2.54 -8.09 22.90
CA CYS A 51 -1.57 -9.04 23.45
C CYS A 51 -1.00 -8.57 24.81
N LEU A 52 -0.63 -7.29 24.94
CA LEU A 52 -0.13 -6.75 26.21
C LEU A 52 -1.20 -6.77 27.31
N ASN A 53 -2.46 -6.50 26.97
CA ASN A 53 -3.58 -6.60 27.92
C ASN A 53 -3.83 -8.06 28.33
N MET A 54 -3.72 -9.01 27.40
CA MET A 54 -3.86 -10.44 27.66
C MET A 54 -2.76 -10.95 28.61
N ILE A 55 -1.50 -10.57 28.38
CA ILE A 55 -0.38 -10.90 29.27
C ILE A 55 -0.62 -10.31 30.68
N LYS A 56 -1.17 -9.10 30.77
CA LYS A 56 -1.50 -8.45 32.04
C LYS A 56 -2.79 -8.98 32.68
N GLY A 57 -3.49 -9.92 32.05
CA GLY A 57 -4.77 -10.45 32.54
C GLY A 57 -5.91 -9.41 32.59
N LYS A 58 -5.78 -8.30 31.87
CA LYS A 58 -6.84 -7.28 31.79
C LYS A 58 -8.01 -7.83 30.99
N LYS A 59 -9.20 -7.83 31.57
CA LYS A 59 -10.44 -8.23 30.91
C LYS A 59 -10.80 -7.19 29.85
N ALA A 60 -11.34 -7.64 28.72
CA ALA A 60 -11.97 -6.74 27.75
C ALA A 60 -13.27 -6.24 28.40
N THR A 61 -13.24 -5.01 28.90
CA THR A 61 -14.43 -4.31 29.38
C THR A 61 -15.34 -3.94 28.22
#